data_AF-A0A7W6CPQ6-F1
#
_entry.id   AF-A0A7W6CPQ6-F1
#
_cell.length_a   1.000
_cell.length_b   1.000
_cell.length_c   1.000
_cell.angle_alpha   90.00
_cell.angle_beta   90.00
_cell.angle_gamma   90.00
#
_symmetry.space_group_name_H-M   'P 1'
#
loop_
_entity.id
_entity.type
_entity.pdbx_description
1 polymer ?
#
loop_
_entity_poly.entity_id
_entity_poly.type
_entity_poly.pdbx_seq_one_letter_code
_entity_poly.pdbx_strand_id
1 'polypeptide(L)' 'MGSFSMWHWLIVLVIVLLLFGRGKIPELMGDVAKGIKSFKKGMTDEDAPDASNTTAAGKTVDHKADETK' A
#
# COMPACT_ATOMS: atom_id res chain seq x y z
N MET A 1 -33.72 11.96 2.55
CA MET A 1 -32.72 12.23 3.60
C MET A 1 -31.39 11.68 3.10
N GLY A 2 -30.75 12.42 2.19
CA GLY A 2 -29.55 12.02 1.46
C GLY A 2 -28.32 12.24 2.33
N SER A 3 -28.14 11.36 3.30
CA SER A 3 -27.00 11.33 4.20
C SER A 3 -25.70 11.30 3.38
N PHE A 4 -25.03 12.44 3.34
CA PHE A 4 -23.64 12.59 2.92
C PHE A 4 -23.36 12.13 1.49
N SER A 5 -23.80 12.97 0.55
CA SER A 5 -23.34 12.98 -0.85
C SER A 5 -21.85 12.66 -0.93
N MET A 6 -21.45 11.79 -1.86
CA MET A 6 -20.06 11.36 -2.10
C MET A 6 -19.07 12.54 -2.14
N TRP A 7 -19.58 13.71 -2.53
CA TRP A 7 -18.88 14.99 -2.55
C TRP A 7 -18.35 15.45 -1.18
N HIS A 8 -19.08 15.19 -0.09
CA HIS A 8 -18.65 15.54 1.27
C HIS A 8 -17.39 14.77 1.68
N TRP A 9 -17.35 13.46 1.40
CA TRP A 9 -16.18 12.63 1.68
C TRP A 9 -14.93 13.09 0.93
N LEU A 10 -15.09 13.59 -0.31
CA LEU A 10 -13.98 14.15 -1.08
C LEU A 10 -13.41 15.42 -0.42
N ILE A 11 -14.27 16.32 0.06
CA ILE A 11 -13.86 17.53 0.79
C ILE A 11 -13.13 17.18 2.09
N VAL A 12 -13.67 16.22 2.86
CA VAL A 12 -13.06 15.78 4.11
C VAL A 12 -11.68 15.19 3.87
N LEU A 13 -11.52 14.36 2.83
CA LEU A 13 -10.25 13.75 2.47
C LEU A 13 -9.19 14.81 2.12
N VAL A 14 -9.58 15.86 1.39
CA VAL A 14 -8.69 16.99 1.07
C VAL A 14 -8.24 17.72 2.34
N ILE A 15 -9.15 17.99 3.28
CA ILE A 15 -8.81 18.66 4.54
C ILE A 15 -7.86 17.79 5.38
N VAL A 16 -8.13 16.48 5.47
CA VAL A 16 -7.24 15.54 6.18
C VAL A 16 -5.86 15.50 5.53
N LEU A 17 -5.77 15.46 4.20
CA LEU A 17 -4.49 15.55 3.49
C LEU A 17 -3.73 16.85 3.76
N LEU A 18 -4.42 17.98 3.90
CA LEU A 18 -3.81 19.27 4.21
C LEU A 18 -3.30 19.34 5.66
N LEU A 19 -4.06 18.80 6.63
CA LEU A 19 -3.68 18.80 8.05
C LEU A 19 -2.51 17.85 8.35
N PHE A 20 -2.53 16.64 7.78
CA PHE A 20 -1.49 15.64 8.00
C PHE A 20 -0.32 15.77 7.03
N GLY A 21 -0.54 16.42 5.88
CA GLY A 21 0.45 16.58 4.83
C GLY A 21 0.72 15.30 4.02
N ARG A 22 1.27 15.46 2.82
CA ARG A 22 1.57 14.35 1.88
C ARG A 22 2.61 13.34 2.36
N GLY A 23 3.38 13.65 3.41
CA GLY A 23 4.46 12.80 3.90
C GLY A 23 4.04 11.81 4.97
N LYS A 24 3.08 12.18 5.84
CA LYS A 24 2.71 11.37 7.01
C LYS A 24 1.73 10.25 6.69
N ILE A 25 0.81 10.46 5.76
CA ILE A 25 -0.17 9.43 5.36
C ILE A 25 0.51 8.20 4.73
N PRO A 26 1.45 8.33 3.78
CA PRO A 26 2.12 7.17 3.18
C PRO A 26 3.00 6.40 4.18
N GLU A 27 3.67 7.11 5.08
CA GLU A 27 4.54 6.53 6.12
C GLU A 27 3.69 5.66 7.08
N LEU A 28 2.60 6.22 7.61
CA LEU A 28 1.68 5.51 8.50
C LEU A 28 0.93 4.36 7.80
N MET A 29 0.47 4.56 6.57
CA MET A 29 -0.16 3.50 5.77
C MET A 29 0.81 2.37 5.46
N GLY A 30 2.10 2.67 5.24
CA GLY A 30 3.12 1.65 5.00
C GLY A 30 3.28 0.69 6.18
N ASP A 31 3.32 1.21 7.40
CA ASP A 31 3.49 0.39 8.61
C ASP A 31 2.21 -0.36 8.98
N VAL A 32 1.04 0.27 8.80
CA VAL A 32 -0.26 -0.41 8.95
C VAL A 32 -0.41 -1.52 7.90
N ALA A 33 -0.03 -1.28 6.65
CA ALA A 33 -0.10 -2.28 5.58
C ALA A 33 0.83 -3.47 5.85
N LYS A 34 2.04 -3.25 6.36
CA LYS A 34 2.94 -4.34 6.79
C LYS A 34 2.32 -5.17 7.92
N GLY A 35 1.73 -4.52 8.93
CA GLY A 35 1.07 -5.19 10.05
C GLY A 35 -0.11 -6.06 9.58
N ILE A 36 -0.99 -5.51 8.74
CA ILE A 36 -2.13 -6.24 8.16
C ILE A 36 -1.66 -7.38 7.25
N LYS A 37 -0.58 -7.18 6.47
CA LYS A 37 -0.02 -8.21 5.58
C LYS A 37 0.55 -9.39 6.37
N SER A 38 1.28 -9.11 7.46
CA SER A 38 1.80 -10.15 8.36
C SER A 38 0.68 -10.88 9.10
N PHE A 39 -0.34 -10.15 9.54
CA PHE A 39 -1.53 -10.73 10.17
C PHE A 39 -2.29 -11.66 9.20
N LYS A 40 -2.53 -11.20 7.98
CA LYS A 40 -3.19 -12.00 6.93
C LYS A 40 -2.33 -13.21 6.54
N LYS A 41 -1.02 -13.04 6.43
CA LYS A 41 -0.10 -14.14 6.12
C LYS A 41 -0.10 -15.19 7.23
N GLY A 42 -0.01 -14.80 8.50
CA GLY A 42 -0.08 -15.74 9.63
C GLY A 42 -1.41 -16.49 9.69
N MET A 43 -2.52 -15.82 9.40
CA MET A 43 -3.86 -16.43 9.39
C MET A 43 -4.11 -17.30 8.14
N THR A 44 -3.37 -17.09 7.04
CA THR A 44 -3.45 -17.94 5.83
C THR A 44 -2.49 -19.14 5.91
N ASP A 45 -1.38 -19.01 6.63
CA ASP A 45 -0.39 -20.08 6.84
C ASP A 45 -0.97 -21.26 7.66
N GLU A 46 -1.99 -21.01 8.48
CA GLU A 46 -2.75 -22.05 9.19
C GLU A 46 -3.70 -22.85 8.27
N ASP A 47 -4.05 -22.32 7.08
CA ASP A 47 -5.05 -22.91 6.16
C ASP A 47 -4.48 -23.43 4.83
N ALA A 48 -3.25 -23.08 4.44
CA ALA A 48 -2.64 -23.62 3.21
C ALA A 48 -1.09 -23.60 3.22
N PRO A 49 -0.41 -24.74 2.99
CA PRO A 49 1.00 -24.72 2.67
C PRO A 49 1.19 -24.22 1.23
N ASP A 50 2.04 -23.21 1.08
CA ASP A 50 2.60 -22.72 -0.20
C ASP A 50 1.78 -21.66 -0.98
N ALA A 51 1.99 -20.38 -0.62
CA ALA A 51 1.86 -19.26 -1.55
C ALA A 51 2.56 -18.01 -1.00
N SER A 52 3.88 -17.91 -1.16
CA SER A 52 4.59 -16.66 -0.90
C SER A 52 5.70 -16.38 -1.90
N ASN A 53 5.34 -16.35 -3.17
CA ASN A 53 6.07 -15.59 -4.18
C ASN A 53 5.06 -14.77 -4.97
N THR A 54 5.00 -13.45 -4.73
CA THR A 54 4.75 -12.38 -5.72
C THR A 54 4.54 -11.02 -5.03
N THR A 55 5.60 -10.21 -5.15
CA THR A 55 5.58 -8.81 -5.64
C THR A 55 4.85 -7.73 -4.84
N ALA A 56 5.64 -6.82 -4.26
CA ALA A 56 5.55 -5.38 -4.51
C ALA A 56 6.61 -4.62 -3.69
N ALA A 57 7.86 -4.58 -4.18
CA ALA A 57 8.82 -3.50 -3.97
C ALA A 57 10.09 -3.77 -4.80
N GLY A 58 10.30 -2.97 -5.85
CA GLY A 58 11.63 -2.76 -6.43
C GLY A 58 12.16 -3.82 -7.40
N LYS A 59 11.56 -3.95 -8.58
CA LYS A 59 12.32 -4.32 -9.79
C LYS A 59 12.46 -3.05 -10.63
N THR A 60 13.39 -2.20 -10.22
CA THR A 60 13.90 -1.15 -11.11
C THR A 60 14.52 -1.87 -12.30
N VAL A 61 14.17 -1.40 -13.49
CA VAL A 61 14.70 -1.86 -14.77
C VAL A 61 16.21 -1.58 -14.76
N ASP A 62 17.01 -2.60 -14.44
CA ASP A 62 18.45 -2.56 -14.65
C ASP A 62 18.69 -2.37 -16.15
N HIS A 63 19.33 -1.24 -16.46
CA HIS A 63 19.63 -0.82 -17.80
C HIS A 63 20.54 -1.83 -18.48
N LYS A 64 20.08 -2.31 -19.62
CA LYS A 64 20.86 -2.91 -20.71
C LYS A 64 22.03 -1.99 -21.08
N ALA A 65 23.22 -2.30 -20.58
CA ALA A 65 24.51 -1.89 -21.14
C ALA A 65 25.56 -2.85 -20.55
N ASP A 66 26.58 -3.18 -21.33
CA ASP A 66 27.55 -4.28 -21.13
C ASP A 66 26.96 -5.67 -21.48
N GLU A 67 27.45 -6.43 -22.45
CA GLU A 67 28.77 -6.46 -23.08
C GLU A 67 28.68 -6.84 -24.57
N THR A 68 29.39 -6.06 -25.36
CA THR A 68 30.13 -6.50 -26.55
C THR A 68 31.11 -7.62 -26.18
N LYS A 69 30.96 -8.81 -26.79
CA LYS A 69 32.04 -9.58 -27.44
C LYS A 69 31.49 -10.84 -28.10
#